data_AF-V5SFB6-F1
#
_entry.id   AF-V5SFB6-F1
#
_cell.length_a   1.000
_cell.length_b   1.000
_cell.length_c   1.000
_cell.angle_alpha   90.00
_cell.angle_beta   90.00
_cell.angle_gamma   90.00
#
_symmetry.space_group_name_H-M   'P 1'
#
loop_
_entity.id
_entity.type
_entity.pdbx_description
1 polymer ?
#
loop_
_entity_poly.entity_id
_entity_poly.type
_entity_poly.pdbx_seq_one_letter_code
_entity_poly.pdbx_strand_id
1 'polypeptide(L)'
;MLVSCTLLALVTAATATAADKPVLDAPSIPQSEIASPAGLPAIGKWMIAKDGSIAHWLGERVDGKKLHEPINVVLIDASSSSADEARKALVAAATAAGYPVRFGHSTGYRGYVGGALYHQLPQGRDDAFSNRVFEETNNHGRIFGPHASEHGFVFIGAFSREAVNFLRDPPHRYASFNQARDGFARALAEHSRYRQTGTVPLGNAIANNPEVTTGDHDGLAVVLRRD
;
A
#
# COMPACT_ATOMS: atom_id res chain seq x y z
N MET A 1 -22.51 31.75 -43.02
CA MET A 1 -22.75 30.38 -42.52
C MET A 1 -21.60 30.00 -41.61
N LEU A 2 -21.78 30.07 -40.29
CA LEU A 2 -20.85 29.46 -39.32
C LEU A 2 -21.49 28.17 -38.82
N VAL A 3 -20.84 27.04 -39.08
CA VAL A 3 -21.22 25.75 -38.49
C VAL A 3 -20.54 25.67 -37.13
N SER A 4 -21.35 25.76 -36.07
CA SER A 4 -20.91 25.56 -34.69
C SER A 4 -20.78 24.05 -34.44
N CYS A 5 -19.57 23.59 -34.16
CA CYS A 5 -19.28 22.20 -33.83
C CYS A 5 -19.38 22.04 -32.31
N THR A 6 -20.52 21.54 -31.83
CA THR A 6 -20.74 21.25 -30.40
C THR A 6 -19.97 19.98 -30.04
N LEU A 7 -18.90 20.11 -29.25
CA LEU A 7 -18.14 18.98 -28.73
C LEU A 7 -18.96 18.31 -27.61
N LEU A 8 -19.47 17.11 -27.87
CA LEU A 8 -20.17 16.31 -26.87
C LEU A 8 -19.12 15.64 -25.95
N ALA A 9 -18.94 16.19 -24.75
CA ALA A 9 -18.10 15.56 -23.73
C ALA A 9 -18.84 14.35 -23.15
N LEU A 10 -18.37 13.14 -23.49
CA LEU A 10 -18.80 11.91 -22.82
C LEU A 10 -18.22 11.90 -21.40
N VAL A 11 -19.06 12.21 -20.41
CA VAL A 11 -18.70 11.99 -19.00
C VAL A 11 -18.90 10.51 -18.70
N THR A 12 -17.83 9.73 -18.68
CA THR A 12 -17.86 8.38 -18.14
C THR A 12 -17.99 8.47 -16.62
N ALA A 13 -19.19 8.15 -16.12
CA ALA A 13 -19.40 7.97 -14.69
C ALA A 13 -18.63 6.72 -14.24
N ALA A 14 -17.55 6.92 -13.49
CA ALA A 14 -16.89 5.85 -12.77
C ALA A 14 -17.89 5.26 -11.76
N THR A 15 -18.20 3.98 -11.91
CA THR A 15 -19.02 3.24 -10.95
C THR A 15 -18.34 3.26 -9.59
N ALA A 16 -19.06 3.73 -8.57
CA ALA A 16 -18.62 3.66 -7.19
C ALA A 16 -18.40 2.18 -6.82
N THR A 17 -17.16 1.77 -6.62
CA THR A 17 -16.83 0.47 -6.04
C THR A 17 -17.38 0.42 -4.61
N ALA A 18 -18.03 -0.70 -4.29
CA ALA A 18 -18.60 -0.94 -2.97
C ALA A 18 -17.55 -0.68 -1.88
N ALA A 19 -17.99 -0.07 -0.77
CA ALA A 19 -17.18 0.13 0.41
C ALA A 19 -16.39 -1.15 0.75
N ASP A 20 -15.06 -1.06 0.76
CA ASP A 20 -14.21 -2.18 1.14
C ASP A 20 -14.54 -2.55 2.59
N LYS A 21 -15.07 -3.75 2.76
CA LYS A 21 -15.49 -4.31 4.04
C LYS A 21 -14.40 -5.28 4.51
N PRO A 22 -14.27 -5.48 5.84
CA PRO A 22 -13.55 -6.62 6.37
C PRO A 22 -13.88 -7.89 5.60
N VAL A 23 -12.85 -8.67 5.23
CA VAL A 23 -13.04 -9.98 4.63
C VAL A 23 -13.67 -10.90 5.66
N LEU A 24 -14.93 -11.29 5.44
CA LEU A 24 -15.61 -12.28 6.26
C LEU A 24 -14.96 -13.65 6.02
N ASP A 25 -14.78 -14.43 7.09
CA ASP A 25 -14.14 -15.76 7.08
C ASP A 25 -12.67 -15.80 6.61
N ALA A 26 -11.95 -14.70 6.80
CA ALA A 26 -10.53 -14.65 6.47
C ALA A 26 -9.70 -15.57 7.40
N PRO A 27 -8.61 -16.19 6.89
CA PRO A 27 -7.75 -17.02 7.72
C PRO A 27 -7.18 -16.21 8.90
N SER A 28 -7.11 -16.83 10.06
CA SER A 28 -6.53 -16.21 11.25
C SER A 28 -5.04 -15.96 11.06
N ILE A 29 -4.59 -14.74 11.34
CA ILE A 29 -3.15 -14.41 11.37
C ILE A 29 -2.58 -14.82 12.74
N PRO A 30 -1.43 -15.50 12.81
CA PRO A 30 -0.79 -15.82 14.09
C PRO A 30 -0.50 -14.56 14.90
N GLN A 31 -0.72 -14.60 16.21
CA GLN A 31 -0.51 -13.44 17.09
C GLN A 31 0.94 -12.91 17.05
N SER A 32 1.93 -13.78 16.76
CA SER A 32 3.33 -13.38 16.58
C SER A 32 3.55 -12.44 15.39
N GLU A 33 2.63 -12.45 14.42
CA GLU A 33 2.67 -11.63 13.21
C GLU A 33 1.86 -10.34 13.33
N ILE A 34 1.38 -10.03 14.53
CA ILE A 34 0.58 -8.84 14.82
C ILE A 34 1.37 -7.95 15.80
N ALA A 35 1.53 -6.69 15.44
CA ALA A 35 2.04 -5.65 16.32
C ALA A 35 0.88 -4.91 17.00
N SER A 36 1.10 -4.47 18.24
CA SER A 36 0.14 -3.67 19.01
C SER A 36 0.77 -2.34 19.44
N PRO A 37 1.07 -1.44 18.49
CA PRO A 37 1.66 -0.15 18.84
C PRO A 37 0.70 0.74 19.63
N ALA A 38 1.25 1.50 20.58
CA ALA A 38 0.45 2.41 21.42
C ALA A 38 -0.27 3.47 20.57
N GLY A 39 -1.55 3.71 20.87
CA GLY A 39 -2.38 4.71 20.17
C GLY A 39 -2.80 4.32 18.76
N LEU A 40 -2.59 3.06 18.35
CA LEU A 40 -3.00 2.53 17.05
C LEU A 40 -3.75 1.21 17.24
N PRO A 41 -4.64 0.82 16.30
CA PRO A 41 -5.18 -0.53 16.28
C PRO A 41 -4.07 -1.57 16.11
N ALA A 42 -4.38 -2.84 16.40
CA ALA A 42 -3.48 -3.95 16.08
C ALA A 42 -3.18 -3.96 14.58
N ILE A 43 -1.91 -4.11 14.19
CA ILE A 43 -1.45 -4.05 12.79
C ILE A 43 -0.70 -5.34 12.46
N GLY A 44 -1.07 -5.99 11.36
CA GLY A 44 -0.33 -7.12 10.82
C GLY A 44 1.02 -6.65 10.28
N LYS A 45 2.07 -7.45 10.48
CA LYS A 45 3.43 -7.12 10.06
C LYS A 45 3.65 -7.16 8.55
N TRP A 46 2.81 -7.89 7.83
CA TRP A 46 3.05 -8.30 6.45
C TRP A 46 1.89 -7.99 5.51
N MET A 47 2.22 -7.81 4.23
CA MET A 47 1.23 -7.99 3.17
C MET A 47 0.93 -9.49 3.00
N ILE A 48 -0.35 -9.83 2.87
CA ILE A 48 -0.85 -11.20 2.80
C ILE A 48 -1.29 -11.52 1.37
N ALA A 49 -0.79 -12.62 0.81
CA ALA A 49 -1.14 -13.09 -0.52
C ALA A 49 -2.57 -13.69 -0.60
N LYS A 50 -3.04 -13.96 -1.82
CA LYS A 50 -4.38 -14.52 -2.09
C LYS A 50 -4.62 -15.85 -1.38
N ASP A 51 -3.59 -16.68 -1.25
CA ASP A 51 -3.62 -17.98 -0.58
C ASP A 51 -3.52 -17.89 0.96
N GLY A 52 -3.34 -16.67 1.52
CA GLY A 52 -3.20 -16.44 2.95
C GLY A 52 -1.77 -16.52 3.47
N SER A 53 -0.79 -16.82 2.61
CA SER A 53 0.63 -16.77 2.98
C SER A 53 1.16 -15.34 3.08
N ILE A 54 2.33 -15.17 3.70
CA ILE A 54 3.06 -13.90 3.63
C ILE A 54 3.52 -13.68 2.19
N ALA A 55 3.19 -12.50 1.65
CA ALA A 55 3.60 -12.11 0.31
C ALA A 55 5.13 -12.01 0.23
N HIS A 56 5.67 -12.50 -0.89
CA HIS A 56 7.11 -12.70 -1.05
C HIS A 56 7.66 -12.18 -2.39
N TRP A 57 7.15 -11.04 -2.84
CA TRP A 57 7.63 -10.30 -4.01
C TRP A 57 7.77 -11.19 -5.26
N LEU A 58 6.68 -11.89 -5.60
CA LEU A 58 6.60 -12.80 -6.76
C LEU A 58 7.65 -13.93 -6.81
N GLY A 59 8.20 -14.34 -5.66
CA GLY A 59 9.23 -15.40 -5.61
C GLY A 59 10.65 -14.87 -5.52
N GLU A 60 10.85 -13.56 -5.49
CA GLU A 60 12.18 -12.95 -5.50
C GLU A 60 13.03 -13.41 -4.31
N ARG A 61 14.32 -13.57 -4.61
CA ARG A 61 15.33 -13.96 -3.64
C ARG A 61 16.42 -12.91 -3.54
N VAL A 62 16.66 -12.44 -2.32
CA VAL A 62 17.77 -11.54 -1.96
C VAL A 62 18.77 -12.33 -1.14
N ASP A 63 20.01 -12.42 -1.62
CA ASP A 63 21.07 -13.23 -1.01
C ASP A 63 20.65 -14.70 -0.75
N GLY A 64 19.87 -15.25 -1.68
CA GLY A 64 19.34 -16.63 -1.60
C GLY A 64 18.09 -16.80 -0.73
N LYS A 65 17.67 -15.76 0.01
CA LYS A 65 16.54 -15.79 0.96
C LYS A 65 15.26 -15.28 0.32
N LYS A 66 14.10 -15.83 0.70
CA LYS A 66 12.79 -15.31 0.28
C LYS A 66 12.59 -13.90 0.83
N LEU A 67 12.09 -13.00 -0.01
CA LEU A 67 11.88 -11.61 0.36
C LEU A 67 10.45 -11.40 0.87
N HIS A 68 10.22 -11.31 2.18
CA HIS A 68 8.91 -10.98 2.74
C HIS A 68 8.58 -9.49 2.51
N GLU A 69 7.32 -9.19 2.16
CA GLU A 69 6.84 -7.83 1.92
C GLU A 69 6.25 -7.21 3.20
N PRO A 70 6.96 -6.26 3.86
CA PRO A 70 6.53 -5.69 5.12
C PRO A 70 5.46 -4.60 4.94
N ILE A 71 4.57 -4.48 5.93
CA ILE A 71 3.83 -3.22 6.15
C ILE A 71 4.82 -2.16 6.60
N ASN A 72 4.89 -1.05 5.88
CA ASN A 72 5.89 0.00 6.10
C ASN A 72 5.31 1.43 6.08
N VAL A 73 4.00 1.59 5.93
CA VAL A 73 3.29 2.87 6.03
C VAL A 73 2.03 2.71 6.89
N VAL A 74 1.75 3.69 7.74
CA VAL A 74 0.46 3.84 8.46
C VAL A 74 -0.11 5.21 8.12
N LEU A 75 -1.37 5.26 7.72
CA LEU A 75 -2.09 6.48 7.37
C LEU A 75 -3.30 6.63 8.29
N ILE A 76 -3.48 7.81 8.86
CA ILE A 76 -4.61 8.12 9.74
C ILE A 76 -5.38 9.28 9.12
N ASP A 77 -6.65 9.06 8.82
CA ASP A 77 -7.57 10.09 8.36
C ASP A 77 -8.57 10.43 9.46
N ALA A 78 -8.32 11.53 10.17
CA ALA A 78 -9.17 12.03 11.23
C ALA A 78 -10.26 13.00 10.72
N SER A 79 -10.19 13.45 9.46
CA SER A 79 -11.12 14.45 8.92
C SER A 79 -12.35 13.84 8.24
N SER A 80 -12.21 12.63 7.69
CA SER A 80 -13.31 11.98 6.95
C SER A 80 -14.41 11.50 7.88
N SER A 81 -15.67 11.69 7.48
CA SER A 81 -16.84 11.28 8.28
C SER A 81 -17.28 9.84 8.01
N SER A 82 -16.74 9.22 6.95
CA SER A 82 -17.06 7.85 6.55
C SER A 82 -15.87 7.14 5.91
N ALA A 83 -15.90 5.82 5.89
CA ALA A 83 -14.89 4.99 5.24
C ALA A 83 -14.77 5.29 3.73
N ASP A 84 -15.88 5.61 3.07
CA ASP A 84 -15.90 5.98 1.65
C ASP A 84 -15.26 7.34 1.40
N GLU A 85 -15.52 8.33 2.25
CA GLU A 85 -14.79 9.60 2.19
C GLU A 85 -13.29 9.40 2.41
N ALA A 86 -12.91 8.61 3.42
CA ALA A 86 -11.51 8.35 3.73
C ALA A 86 -10.78 7.69 2.55
N ARG A 87 -11.42 6.72 1.89
CA ARG A 87 -10.89 6.10 0.66
C ARG A 87 -10.72 7.12 -0.45
N LYS A 88 -11.76 7.89 -0.76
CA LYS A 88 -11.70 8.91 -1.83
C LYS A 88 -10.61 9.93 -1.55
N ALA A 89 -10.50 10.39 -0.30
CA ALA A 89 -9.46 11.32 0.14
C ALA A 89 -8.05 10.72 -0.02
N LEU A 90 -7.85 9.47 0.37
CA LEU A 90 -6.58 8.77 0.20
C LEU A 90 -6.21 8.62 -1.28
N VAL A 91 -7.12 8.15 -2.13
CA VAL A 91 -6.85 7.96 -3.57
C VAL A 91 -6.53 9.30 -4.24
N ALA A 92 -7.29 10.36 -3.91
CA ALA A 92 -7.02 11.70 -4.42
C ALA A 92 -5.65 12.22 -3.94
N ALA A 93 -5.30 12.01 -2.67
CA ALA A 93 -4.01 12.40 -2.11
C ALA A 93 -2.84 11.65 -2.76
N ALA A 94 -2.94 10.33 -2.93
CA ALA A 94 -1.93 9.52 -3.59
C ALA A 94 -1.73 9.94 -5.05
N THR A 95 -2.83 10.19 -5.77
CA THR A 95 -2.80 10.68 -7.16
C THR A 95 -2.11 12.05 -7.24
N ALA A 96 -2.47 12.99 -6.37
CA ALA A 96 -1.84 14.31 -6.31
C ALA A 96 -0.34 14.24 -5.95
N ALA A 97 0.05 13.26 -5.14
CA ALA A 97 1.43 12.96 -4.80
C ALA A 97 2.22 12.24 -5.92
N GLY A 98 1.62 12.05 -7.10
CA GLY A 98 2.26 11.41 -8.23
C GLY A 98 2.23 9.88 -8.19
N TYR A 99 1.45 9.27 -7.30
CA TYR A 99 1.18 7.84 -7.23
C TYR A 99 -0.27 7.54 -7.66
N PRO A 100 -0.66 7.77 -8.92
CA PRO A 100 -1.96 7.32 -9.39
C PRO A 100 -2.04 5.80 -9.41
N VAL A 101 -3.25 5.28 -9.60
CA VAL A 101 -3.48 3.87 -9.91
C VAL A 101 -2.87 3.54 -11.27
N ARG A 102 -2.04 2.50 -11.33
CA ARG A 102 -1.37 2.05 -12.55
C ARG A 102 -1.41 0.53 -12.69
N PHE A 103 -1.70 0.10 -13.91
CA PHE A 103 -1.63 -1.29 -14.37
C PHE A 103 -0.17 -1.80 -14.41
N GLY A 104 0.00 -3.13 -14.35
CA GLY A 104 1.27 -3.83 -14.53
C GLY A 104 1.85 -4.41 -13.23
N HIS A 105 1.11 -4.39 -12.13
CA HIS A 105 1.57 -4.83 -10.81
C HIS A 105 0.68 -5.97 -10.29
N SER A 106 1.23 -6.95 -9.58
CA SER A 106 0.40 -8.01 -9.01
C SER A 106 -0.67 -7.46 -8.06
N THR A 107 -1.84 -8.13 -8.05
CA THR A 107 -3.03 -7.73 -7.27
C THR A 107 -3.60 -8.87 -6.42
N GLY A 108 -4.61 -8.56 -5.61
CA GLY A 108 -5.38 -9.44 -4.73
C GLY A 108 -4.76 -9.70 -3.37
N TYR A 109 -3.89 -8.80 -2.92
CA TYR A 109 -3.31 -8.83 -1.59
C TYR A 109 -4.31 -8.37 -0.53
N ARG A 110 -4.00 -8.69 0.72
CA ARG A 110 -4.72 -8.24 1.91
C ARG A 110 -3.75 -7.72 2.98
N GLY A 111 -4.26 -6.91 3.89
CA GLY A 111 -3.53 -6.43 5.06
C GLY A 111 -4.42 -6.44 6.30
N TYR A 112 -3.82 -6.67 7.46
CA TYR A 112 -4.54 -6.80 8.72
C TYR A 112 -4.45 -5.53 9.55
N VAL A 113 -5.59 -4.99 9.93
CA VAL A 113 -5.68 -3.84 10.83
C VAL A 113 -6.94 -3.97 11.70
N GLY A 114 -6.77 -3.78 13.02
CA GLY A 114 -7.86 -3.72 13.99
C GLY A 114 -8.75 -4.96 14.05
N GLY A 115 -8.16 -6.16 13.97
CA GLY A 115 -8.93 -7.40 14.06
C GLY A 115 -9.41 -7.97 12.72
N ALA A 116 -9.22 -7.25 11.62
CA ALA A 116 -9.78 -7.62 10.32
C ALA A 116 -8.73 -7.58 9.20
N LEU A 117 -8.92 -8.46 8.21
CA LEU A 117 -8.24 -8.41 6.92
C LEU A 117 -9.02 -7.52 5.96
N TYR A 118 -8.32 -6.64 5.26
CA TYR A 118 -8.86 -5.76 4.23
C TYR A 118 -8.22 -6.08 2.89
N HIS A 119 -8.99 -5.98 1.80
CA HIS A 119 -8.45 -6.07 0.46
C HIS A 119 -7.54 -4.87 0.16
N GLN A 120 -6.66 -5.04 -0.83
CA GLN A 120 -5.84 -3.94 -1.30
C GLN A 120 -6.69 -2.86 -1.98
N LEU A 121 -6.24 -1.63 -1.81
CA LEU A 121 -6.50 -0.49 -2.67
C LEU A 121 -5.21 -0.26 -3.49
N PRO A 122 -5.33 -0.02 -4.81
CA PRO A 122 -6.55 -0.17 -5.65
C PRO A 122 -6.98 -1.64 -5.83
N GLN A 123 -8.27 -1.85 -6.14
CA GLN A 123 -8.89 -3.18 -6.35
C GLN A 123 -8.97 -3.63 -7.83
N GLY A 124 -8.41 -2.87 -8.76
CA GLY A 124 -8.48 -3.22 -10.17
C GLY A 124 -7.54 -4.37 -10.56
N ARG A 125 -7.62 -4.74 -11.84
CA ARG A 125 -6.83 -5.86 -12.38
C ARG A 125 -5.39 -5.42 -12.54
N ASP A 126 -4.51 -6.11 -11.84
CA ASP A 126 -3.06 -5.88 -11.88
C ASP A 126 -2.67 -4.42 -11.59
N ASP A 127 -3.37 -3.81 -10.63
CA ASP A 127 -3.20 -2.41 -10.25
C ASP A 127 -2.44 -2.24 -8.93
N ALA A 128 -1.64 -1.18 -8.87
CA ALA A 128 -1.03 -0.64 -7.65
C ALA A 128 -0.99 0.90 -7.69
N PHE A 129 -0.73 1.54 -6.55
CA PHE A 129 -0.31 2.95 -6.53
C PHE A 129 1.16 3.00 -6.96
N SER A 130 1.51 3.71 -8.03
CA SER A 130 2.89 3.75 -8.52
C SER A 130 3.29 5.10 -9.10
N ASN A 131 4.54 5.51 -8.83
CA ASN A 131 5.07 6.80 -9.27
C ASN A 131 5.57 6.82 -10.73
N ARG A 132 5.72 5.66 -11.37
CA ARG A 132 6.03 5.51 -12.80
C ARG A 132 5.25 4.32 -13.37
N VAL A 133 5.32 4.13 -14.68
CA VAL A 133 4.79 2.92 -15.34
C VAL A 133 5.65 1.72 -14.98
N PHE A 134 5.10 0.50 -15.10
CA PHE A 134 5.79 -0.71 -14.64
C PHE A 134 7.10 -0.95 -15.41
N GLU A 135 7.19 -0.53 -16.67
CA GLU A 135 8.38 -0.64 -17.52
C GLU A 135 9.57 0.25 -17.06
N GLU A 136 9.35 1.11 -16.07
CA GLU A 136 10.38 1.97 -15.49
C GLU A 136 10.69 1.56 -14.05
N THR A 137 11.91 1.86 -13.60
CA THR A 137 12.29 1.77 -12.18
C THR A 137 11.37 2.68 -11.36
N ASN A 138 10.58 2.09 -10.47
CA ASN A 138 9.48 2.78 -9.81
C ASN A 138 9.32 2.37 -8.35
N ASN A 139 8.62 3.22 -7.60
CA ASN A 139 8.11 2.88 -6.29
C ASN A 139 6.61 2.62 -6.45
N HIS A 140 6.17 1.47 -5.96
CA HIS A 140 4.77 1.13 -5.96
C HIS A 140 4.34 0.50 -4.64
N GLY A 141 3.04 0.50 -4.38
CA GLY A 141 2.51 -0.10 -3.17
C GLY A 141 1.02 -0.35 -3.19
N ARG A 142 0.60 -1.09 -2.17
CA ARG A 142 -0.78 -1.47 -1.90
C ARG A 142 -1.13 -0.94 -0.52
N ILE A 143 -2.35 -0.42 -0.40
CA ILE A 143 -2.85 0.12 0.86
C ILE A 143 -4.07 -0.70 1.28
N PHE A 144 -4.23 -0.96 2.58
CA PHE A 144 -5.29 -1.78 3.14
C PHE A 144 -6.05 -0.98 4.19
N GLY A 145 -7.37 -1.15 4.23
CA GLY A 145 -8.26 -0.39 5.10
C GLY A 145 -9.34 0.35 4.30
N PRO A 146 -10.02 1.33 4.90
CA PRO A 146 -9.80 1.86 6.24
C PRO A 146 -10.46 1.02 7.33
N HIS A 147 -9.77 0.93 8.46
CA HIS A 147 -10.34 0.50 9.73
C HIS A 147 -10.80 1.70 10.54
N ALA A 148 -12.04 1.68 11.03
CA ALA A 148 -12.55 2.73 11.90
C ALA A 148 -11.91 2.59 13.30
N SER A 149 -11.44 3.70 13.86
CA SER A 149 -10.83 3.77 15.19
C SER A 149 -11.29 5.02 15.92
N GLU A 150 -10.94 5.15 17.21
CA GLU A 150 -11.18 6.36 18.00
C GLU A 150 -10.50 7.61 17.44
N HIS A 151 -9.48 7.44 16.59
CA HIS A 151 -8.70 8.53 16.00
C HIS A 151 -9.03 8.81 14.53
N GLY A 152 -10.13 8.22 14.03
CA GLY A 152 -10.53 8.29 12.63
C GLY A 152 -10.28 6.98 11.88
N PHE A 153 -10.05 7.08 10.58
CA PHE A 153 -9.88 5.94 9.68
C PHE A 153 -8.40 5.60 9.49
N VAL A 154 -8.01 4.39 9.85
CA VAL A 154 -6.62 3.91 9.75
C VAL A 154 -6.45 3.04 8.51
N PHE A 155 -5.44 3.34 7.72
CA PHE A 155 -4.94 2.47 6.66
C PHE A 155 -3.50 2.04 6.96
N ILE A 156 -3.11 0.91 6.37
CA ILE A 156 -1.74 0.43 6.39
C ILE A 156 -1.27 0.17 4.96
N GLY A 157 0.01 0.38 4.66
CA GLY A 157 0.56 0.23 3.31
C GLY A 157 1.82 -0.62 3.28
N ALA A 158 1.99 -1.36 2.18
CA ALA A 158 3.23 -2.04 1.81
C ALA A 158 3.73 -1.44 0.50
N PHE A 159 4.87 -0.76 0.56
CA PHE A 159 5.53 -0.12 -0.58
C PHE A 159 6.89 -0.73 -0.84
N SER A 160 7.18 -1.02 -2.11
CA SER A 160 8.46 -1.53 -2.57
C SER A 160 8.94 -0.78 -3.81
N ARG A 161 10.26 -0.69 -3.94
CA ARG A 161 10.92 -0.16 -5.11
C ARG A 161 11.38 -1.32 -5.96
N GLU A 162 11.07 -1.25 -7.23
CA GLU A 162 11.63 -2.15 -8.24
C GLU A 162 12.65 -1.43 -9.11
N ALA A 163 13.70 -2.15 -9.47
CA ALA A 163 14.63 -1.78 -10.52
C ALA A 163 14.31 -2.59 -11.79
N VAL A 164 14.20 -1.88 -12.91
CA VAL A 164 13.88 -2.47 -14.21
C VAL A 164 15.11 -2.49 -15.10
N ASN A 165 15.45 -3.66 -15.62
CA ASN A 165 16.52 -3.86 -16.59
C ASN A 165 16.12 -4.95 -17.59
N PHE A 166 15.69 -4.54 -18.78
CA PHE A 166 15.25 -5.45 -19.86
C PHE A 166 16.35 -6.35 -20.44
N LEU A 167 17.62 -6.12 -20.09
CA LEU A 167 18.73 -7.01 -20.48
C LEU A 167 18.91 -8.18 -19.50
N ARG A 168 18.04 -8.30 -18.48
CA ARG A 168 18.07 -9.36 -17.47
C ARG A 168 16.74 -10.12 -17.43
N ASP A 169 16.80 -11.35 -16.92
CA ASP A 169 15.64 -12.21 -16.68
C ASP A 169 15.61 -12.65 -15.19
N PRO A 170 14.55 -12.33 -14.42
CA PRO A 170 13.44 -11.45 -14.80
C PRO A 170 13.88 -9.98 -14.94
N PRO A 171 13.19 -9.17 -15.77
CA PRO A 171 13.57 -7.78 -16.00
C PRO A 171 13.28 -6.87 -14.80
N HIS A 172 12.40 -7.29 -13.89
CA HIS A 172 12.03 -6.57 -12.67
C HIS A 172 12.69 -7.23 -11.46
N ARG A 173 13.36 -6.43 -10.63
CA ARG A 173 14.01 -6.91 -9.41
C ARG A 173 13.69 -6.00 -8.25
N TYR A 174 13.62 -6.57 -7.06
CA TYR A 174 13.53 -5.79 -5.85
C TYR A 174 14.76 -4.88 -5.72
N ALA A 175 14.54 -3.64 -5.29
CA ALA A 175 15.60 -2.69 -5.02
C ALA A 175 15.61 -2.20 -3.57
N SER A 176 14.46 -1.81 -3.01
CA SER A 176 14.39 -1.25 -1.65
C SER A 176 12.94 -1.13 -1.15
N PHE A 177 12.69 -1.45 0.12
CA PHE A 177 11.45 -1.09 0.80
C PHE A 177 11.54 0.31 1.39
N ASN A 178 12.68 0.69 1.98
CA ASN A 178 12.82 2.01 2.63
C ASN A 178 12.70 3.18 1.65
N GLN A 179 13.35 3.09 0.47
CA GLN A 179 13.24 4.14 -0.54
C GLN A 179 11.80 4.31 -1.06
N ALA A 180 11.04 3.21 -1.15
CA ALA A 180 9.65 3.27 -1.57
C ALA A 180 8.75 3.86 -0.48
N ARG A 181 8.91 3.41 0.77
CA ARG A 181 8.24 3.98 1.94
C ARG A 181 8.47 5.47 2.05
N ASP A 182 9.74 5.88 2.10
CA ASP A 182 10.13 7.27 2.33
C ASP A 182 9.76 8.15 1.14
N GLY A 183 9.89 7.60 -0.08
CA GLY A 183 9.46 8.27 -1.31
C GLY A 183 7.95 8.51 -1.38
N PHE A 184 7.13 7.54 -0.96
CA PHE A 184 5.67 7.70 -0.89
C PHE A 184 5.28 8.68 0.22
N ALA A 185 5.80 8.50 1.43
CA ALA A 185 5.49 9.33 2.59
C ALA A 185 5.83 10.81 2.33
N ARG A 186 7.03 11.08 1.82
CA ARG A 186 7.48 12.44 1.49
C ARG A 186 6.59 13.08 0.43
N ALA A 187 6.30 12.38 -0.67
CA ALA A 187 5.46 12.92 -1.74
C ALA A 187 4.01 13.18 -1.25
N LEU A 188 3.46 12.28 -0.44
CA LEU A 188 2.14 12.47 0.15
C LEU A 188 2.10 13.68 1.09
N ALA A 189 3.17 13.90 1.87
CA ALA A 189 3.30 15.05 2.75
C ALA A 189 3.45 16.37 1.99
N GLU A 190 4.21 16.38 0.89
CA GLU A 190 4.46 17.56 0.05
C GLU A 190 3.22 17.99 -0.75
N HIS A 191 2.40 17.05 -1.20
CA HIS A 191 1.36 17.31 -2.20
C HIS A 191 -0.08 17.06 -1.74
N SER A 192 -0.30 16.77 -0.45
CA SER A 192 -1.64 16.55 0.08
C SER A 192 -1.83 17.18 1.47
N ARG A 193 -2.90 16.80 2.18
CA ARG A 193 -3.14 17.17 3.58
C ARG A 193 -2.53 16.20 4.60
N TYR A 194 -2.03 15.04 4.15
CA TYR A 194 -1.31 14.14 5.04
C TYR A 194 -0.01 14.80 5.50
N ARG A 195 0.36 14.62 6.76
CA ARG A 195 1.63 15.08 7.33
C ARG A 195 2.28 13.93 8.06
N GLN A 196 3.58 13.76 7.86
CA GLN A 196 4.34 12.76 8.60
C GLN A 196 4.44 13.21 10.06
N THR A 197 3.95 12.37 10.98
CA THR A 197 3.93 12.66 12.42
C THR A 197 4.94 11.82 13.20
N GLY A 198 5.55 10.82 12.57
CA GLY A 198 6.59 10.01 13.18
C GLY A 198 6.77 8.67 12.50
N THR A 199 7.32 7.72 13.24
CA THR A 199 7.43 6.31 12.87
C THR A 199 6.91 5.43 14.00
N VAL A 200 6.54 4.20 13.67
CA VAL A 200 6.10 3.21 14.65
C VAL A 200 6.85 1.89 14.42
N PRO A 201 7.41 1.26 15.47
CA PRO A 201 8.03 -0.05 15.33
C PRO A 201 6.95 -1.12 15.16
N LEU A 202 7.04 -1.87 14.06
CA LEU A 202 6.20 -3.05 13.82
C LEU A 202 6.96 -4.36 14.06
N GLY A 203 8.27 -4.30 14.24
CA GLY A 203 9.10 -5.48 14.51
C GLY A 203 9.12 -6.45 13.34
N ASN A 204 9.09 -5.92 12.12
CA ASN A 204 9.04 -6.66 10.87
C ASN A 204 10.33 -6.51 10.04
N ALA A 205 11.47 -6.27 10.69
CA ALA A 205 12.79 -6.43 10.09
C ALA A 205 13.30 -7.86 10.31
N ILE A 206 13.71 -8.54 9.24
CA ILE A 206 14.29 -9.89 9.28
C ILE A 206 15.70 -9.85 8.71
N ALA A 207 16.70 -9.78 9.59
CA ALA A 207 18.12 -9.80 9.21
C ALA A 207 18.79 -11.18 9.43
N ASN A 208 18.46 -11.83 10.55
CA ASN A 208 19.20 -13.00 11.05
C ASN A 208 18.52 -14.35 10.77
N ASN A 209 17.65 -14.42 9.76
CA ASN A 209 17.01 -15.66 9.34
C ASN A 209 17.73 -16.22 8.09
N PRO A 210 18.02 -17.54 8.02
CA PRO A 210 18.72 -18.15 6.89
C PRO A 210 17.85 -18.34 5.64
N GLU A 211 16.52 -18.34 5.77
CA GLU A 211 15.58 -18.65 4.69
C GLU A 211 14.82 -17.42 4.18
N VAL A 212 14.66 -16.42 5.03
CA VAL A 212 13.81 -15.25 4.78
C VAL A 212 14.57 -13.97 5.11
N THR A 213 14.27 -12.91 4.37
CA THR A 213 14.76 -11.55 4.62
C THR A 213 13.66 -10.53 4.32
N THR A 214 13.81 -9.33 4.86
CA THR A 214 13.04 -8.15 4.47
C THR A 214 13.91 -7.14 3.74
N GLY A 215 15.01 -7.60 3.14
CA GLY A 215 15.95 -6.76 2.41
C GLY A 215 16.49 -5.63 3.28
N ASP A 216 16.30 -4.39 2.82
CA ASP A 216 16.73 -3.18 3.53
C ASP A 216 15.75 -2.67 4.60
N HIS A 217 14.57 -3.27 4.76
CA HIS A 217 13.54 -2.77 5.67
C HIS A 217 14.00 -2.73 7.13
N ASP A 218 13.80 -1.59 7.79
CA ASP A 218 14.31 -1.29 9.14
C ASP A 218 13.36 -1.70 10.29
N GLY A 219 12.20 -2.27 9.96
CA GLY A 219 11.21 -2.72 10.95
C GLY A 219 10.25 -1.63 11.42
N LEU A 220 10.31 -0.45 10.81
CA LEU A 220 9.47 0.71 11.12
C LEU A 220 8.47 0.99 10.00
N ALA A 221 7.28 1.42 10.40
CA ALA A 221 6.35 2.07 9.49
C ALA A 221 6.35 3.59 9.69
N VAL A 222 6.35 4.35 8.61
CA VAL A 222 6.15 5.81 8.68
C VAL A 222 4.67 6.09 8.96
N VAL A 223 4.40 6.97 9.91
CA VAL A 223 3.03 7.38 10.26
C VAL A 223 2.74 8.74 9.63
N LEU A 224 1.67 8.81 8.85
CA LEU A 224 1.13 10.06 8.31
C LEU A 224 -0.30 10.28 8.77
N ARG A 225 -0.62 11.53 9.13
CA ARG A 225 -1.93 11.93 9.63
C ARG A 225 -2.52 13.04 8.77
N ARG A 226 -3.81 12.93 8.49
CA ARG A 226 -4.65 13.97 7.89
C ARG A 226 -5.66 14.41 8.95
N ASP A 227 -5.57 15.67 9.35
CA ASP A 227 -6.52 16.37 10.23
C ASP A 227 -7.32 17.40 9.44
#